data_AF-D3YXV9-F1
#
_entry.id   AF-D3YXV9-F1
#
_cell.length_a   1.000
_cell.length_b   1.000
_cell.length_c   1.000
_cell.angle_alpha   90.00
_cell.angle_beta   90.00
_cell.angle_gamma   90.00
#
_symmetry.space_group_name_H-M   'P 1'
#
loop_
_entity.id
_entity.type
_entity.pdbx_description
1 polymer ?
#
loop_
_entity_poly.entity_id
_entity_poly.type
_entity_poly.pdbx_seq_one_letter_code
_entity_poly.pdbx_strand_id
1 'polypeptide(L)'
;MIHSLFLINCSGDIFLEKHWKSVVSQSVCDYFFEAQEKAADVENVPPVISTPHHYLISIYRDKLFFVSVIQTEVPPLFVIEFLHRVADTFQDYFGECSEAAIKDNVVIVYELLEEMLDNGFPLATESNILKELIKPPTILRSVVNSITGSSNVGDTLPTGQLSNIPWRRAGVKY
;
A
#
# COMPACT_ATOMS: atom_id res chain seq x y z
N MET A 1 3.77 0.05 -15.72
CA MET A 1 4.19 0.51 -14.37
C MET A 1 2.95 0.85 -13.55
N ILE A 2 3.04 0.92 -12.23
CA ILE A 2 1.89 1.21 -11.35
C ILE A 2 1.55 2.70 -11.40
N HIS A 3 0.30 3.03 -11.74
CA HIS A 3 -0.18 4.41 -11.80
C HIS A 3 -0.94 4.80 -10.54
N SER A 4 -1.77 3.88 -10.04
CA SER A 4 -2.69 4.16 -8.93
C SER A 4 -3.04 2.90 -8.17
N LEU A 5 -3.40 3.06 -6.90
CA LEU A 5 -3.88 2.04 -5.99
C LEU A 5 -5.19 2.51 -5.38
N PHE A 6 -6.20 1.66 -5.42
CA PHE A 6 -7.49 1.84 -4.75
C PHE A 6 -7.65 0.73 -3.70
N LEU A 7 -8.12 1.10 -2.51
CA LEU A 7 -8.54 0.16 -1.48
C LEU A 7 -10.07 0.16 -1.39
N ILE A 8 -10.64 -1.03 -1.50
CA ILE A 8 -12.08 -1.24 -1.55
C ILE A 8 -12.49 -2.15 -0.40
N ASN A 9 -13.50 -1.74 0.36
CA ASN A 9 -14.03 -2.53 1.47
C ASN A 9 -14.99 -3.63 1.00
N CYS A 10 -15.49 -4.45 1.93
CA CYS A 10 -16.44 -5.52 1.62
C CYS A 10 -17.83 -5.02 1.15
N SER A 11 -18.14 -3.74 1.38
CA SER A 11 -19.38 -3.11 0.93
C SER A 11 -19.31 -2.59 -0.51
N GLY A 12 -18.11 -2.60 -1.11
CA GLY A 12 -17.86 -2.03 -2.44
C GLY A 12 -17.47 -0.55 -2.44
N ASP A 13 -17.24 0.05 -1.26
CA ASP A 13 -16.82 1.44 -1.18
C ASP A 13 -15.30 1.57 -1.35
N ILE A 14 -14.90 2.47 -2.24
CA ILE A 14 -13.50 2.92 -2.35
C ILE A 14 -13.26 3.90 -1.20
N PHE A 15 -12.47 3.49 -0.21
CA PHE A 15 -12.23 4.31 0.98
C PHE A 15 -10.84 4.97 1.01
N LEU A 16 -9.93 4.53 0.14
CA LEU A 16 -8.62 5.13 -0.04
C LEU A 16 -8.17 5.01 -1.50
N GLU A 17 -7.57 6.08 -2.01
CA GLU A 17 -6.91 6.09 -3.31
C GLU A 17 -5.54 6.78 -3.21
N LYS A 18 -4.55 6.27 -3.96
CA LYS A 18 -3.24 6.88 -4.13
C LYS A 18 -2.85 6.83 -5.59
N HIS A 19 -2.42 7.97 -6.12
CA HIS A 19 -1.89 8.11 -7.47
C HIS A 19 -0.40 8.50 -7.41
N TRP A 20 0.44 7.88 -8.24
CA TRP A 20 1.89 8.16 -8.32
C TRP A 20 2.32 8.80 -9.63
N LYS A 21 1.55 8.65 -10.71
CA LYS A 21 1.90 9.20 -12.04
C LYS A 21 0.91 10.24 -12.53
N SER A 22 -0.31 9.79 -12.79
CA SER A 22 -1.41 10.62 -13.25
C SER A 22 -2.62 10.31 -12.38
N VAL A 23 -3.48 11.32 -12.17
CA VAL A 23 -4.78 11.10 -11.55
C VAL A 23 -5.59 10.18 -12.46
N VAL A 24 -6.08 9.07 -11.89
CA VAL A 24 -6.92 8.10 -12.59
C VAL A 24 -8.32 8.21 -11.99
N SER A 25 -9.33 8.37 -12.85
CA SER A 25 -10.73 8.42 -12.42
C SER A 25 -11.14 7.13 -11.71
N GLN A 26 -11.89 7.25 -10.62
CA GLN A 26 -12.48 6.11 -9.90
C GLN A 26 -13.38 5.25 -10.77
N SER A 27 -13.96 5.81 -11.85
CA SER A 27 -14.76 5.07 -12.84
C SER A 27 -13.98 3.93 -13.53
N VAL A 28 -12.65 3.91 -13.43
CA VAL A 28 -11.88 2.75 -13.89
C VAL A 28 -12.21 1.50 -13.06
N CYS A 29 -12.62 1.66 -11.79
CA CYS A 29 -12.99 0.55 -10.91
C CYS A 29 -14.35 -0.06 -11.28
N ASP A 30 -15.16 0.59 -12.13
CA ASP A 30 -16.44 0.04 -12.61
C ASP A 30 -16.23 -1.32 -13.30
N TYR A 31 -15.14 -1.49 -14.06
CA TYR A 31 -14.77 -2.77 -14.67
C TYR A 31 -14.41 -3.84 -13.61
N PHE A 32 -13.84 -3.43 -12.48
CA PHE A 32 -13.56 -4.34 -11.37
C PHE A 32 -14.86 -4.76 -10.67
N PHE A 33 -15.76 -3.81 -10.40
CA PHE A 33 -17.08 -4.10 -9.81
C PHE A 33 -17.93 -5.01 -10.72
N GLU A 34 -17.92 -4.79 -12.03
CA GLU A 34 -18.59 -5.66 -12.99
C GLU A 34 -18.02 -7.09 -12.97
N ALA A 35 -16.69 -7.23 -12.84
CA ALA A 35 -16.05 -8.54 -12.72
C ALA A 35 -16.36 -9.22 -11.38
N GLN A 36 -16.48 -8.43 -10.30
CA GLN A 36 -16.87 -8.90 -8.97
C GLN A 36 -18.31 -9.42 -8.96
N GLU A 37 -19.25 -8.71 -9.59
CA GLU A 37 -20.65 -9.12 -9.70
C GLU A 37 -20.82 -10.44 -10.47
N LYS A 38 -19.97 -10.68 -11.48
CA LYS A 38 -19.98 -11.91 -12.28
C LYS A 38 -19.31 -13.11 -11.59
N ALA A 39 -18.48 -12.86 -10.56
CA ALA A 39 -17.77 -13.92 -9.86
C ALA A 39 -18.71 -14.68 -8.91
N ALA A 40 -18.52 -15.99 -8.79
CA ALA A 40 -19.31 -16.80 -7.86
C ALA A 40 -19.03 -16.45 -6.39
N ASP A 41 -17.78 -16.12 -6.07
CA ASP A 41 -17.30 -15.70 -4.76
C ASP A 41 -16.21 -14.64 -4.92
N VAL A 42 -15.89 -13.92 -3.84
CA VAL A 42 -14.85 -12.86 -3.82
C VAL A 42 -13.46 -13.36 -4.23
N GLU A 43 -13.14 -14.62 -3.99
CA GLU A 43 -11.86 -15.23 -4.37
C GLU A 43 -11.80 -15.61 -5.86
N ASN A 44 -12.96 -15.69 -6.52
CA ASN A 44 -13.06 -16.03 -7.94
C ASN A 44 -13.01 -14.81 -8.86
N VAL A 45 -12.85 -13.60 -8.31
CA VAL A 45 -12.67 -12.38 -9.09
C VAL A 45 -11.34 -12.49 -9.85
N PRO A 46 -11.32 -12.30 -11.19
CA PRO A 46 -10.09 -12.36 -11.95
C PRO A 46 -9.05 -11.36 -11.42
N PRO A 47 -7.83 -11.81 -11.06
CA PRO A 47 -6.82 -10.92 -10.47
C PRO A 47 -6.28 -9.92 -11.50
N VAL A 48 -6.47 -10.16 -12.79
CA VAL A 48 -6.08 -9.25 -13.88
C VAL A 48 -7.28 -9.03 -14.79
N ILE A 49 -7.69 -7.77 -14.93
CA ILE A 49 -8.82 -7.34 -15.76
C ILE A 49 -8.30 -6.35 -16.79
N SER A 50 -8.49 -6.67 -18.07
CA SER A 50 -8.16 -5.77 -19.18
C SER A 50 -9.31 -4.80 -19.42
N THR A 51 -8.99 -3.51 -19.54
CA THR A 51 -9.93 -2.45 -19.94
C THR A 51 -9.42 -1.78 -21.22
N PRO A 52 -10.18 -0.88 -21.88
CA PRO A 52 -9.75 -0.26 -23.14
C PRO A 52 -8.42 0.49 -23.10
N HIS A 53 -8.06 1.07 -21.95
CA HIS A 53 -6.88 1.95 -21.81
C HIS A 53 -5.99 1.61 -20.61
N HIS A 54 -6.42 0.68 -19.75
CA HIS A 54 -5.72 0.31 -18.52
C HIS A 54 -5.83 -1.20 -18.29
N TYR A 55 -4.96 -1.73 -17.45
CA TYR A 55 -5.16 -3.02 -16.80
C TYR A 55 -5.34 -2.80 -15.31
N LEU A 56 -6.32 -3.51 -14.75
CA LEU A 56 -6.53 -3.59 -13.32
C LEU A 56 -5.89 -4.87 -12.82
N ILE A 57 -5.08 -4.77 -11.79
CA ILE A 57 -4.48 -5.92 -11.12
C ILE A 57 -4.90 -5.85 -9.66
N SER A 58 -5.49 -6.91 -9.15
CA SER A 58 -6.07 -6.93 -7.81
C SER A 58 -5.68 -8.14 -6.98
N ILE A 59 -5.67 -7.94 -5.66
CA ILE A 59 -5.61 -9.00 -4.67
C ILE A 59 -6.74 -8.81 -3.66
N TYR A 60 -7.19 -9.91 -3.04
CA TYR A 60 -8.12 -9.90 -1.92
C TYR A 60 -7.41 -10.37 -0.67
N ARG A 61 -7.39 -9.54 0.38
CA ARG A 61 -6.73 -9.87 1.64
C ARG A 61 -7.37 -9.14 2.81
N ASP A 62 -7.55 -9.84 3.93
CA ASP A 62 -8.11 -9.27 5.16
C ASP A 62 -9.47 -8.56 4.94
N LYS A 63 -10.28 -9.13 4.03
CA LYS A 63 -11.58 -8.63 3.58
C LYS A 63 -11.55 -7.31 2.80
N LEU A 64 -10.38 -6.90 2.33
CA LEU A 64 -10.17 -5.72 1.50
C LEU A 64 -9.70 -6.14 0.10
N PHE A 65 -10.15 -5.42 -0.92
CA PHE A 65 -9.53 -5.50 -2.24
C PHE A 65 -8.51 -4.38 -2.40
N PHE A 66 -7.33 -4.76 -2.87
CA PHE A 66 -6.29 -3.85 -3.30
C PHE A 66 -6.29 -3.88 -4.82
N VAL A 67 -6.65 -2.77 -5.46
CA VAL A 67 -6.77 -2.68 -6.92
C VAL A 67 -5.76 -1.69 -7.45
N SER A 68 -4.74 -2.19 -8.15
CA SER A 68 -3.75 -1.38 -8.84
C SER A 68 -4.14 -1.15 -10.30
N VAL A 69 -3.91 0.06 -10.78
CA VAL A 69 -4.09 0.43 -12.19
C VAL A 69 -2.73 0.58 -12.87
N ILE A 70 -2.58 -0.03 -14.04
CA ILE A 70 -1.42 0.14 -14.92
C ILE A 70 -1.89 0.55 -16.33
N GLN A 71 -1.10 1.38 -17.03
CA GLN A 71 -1.36 1.73 -18.45
C GLN A 71 -0.43 1.00 -19.42
N THR A 72 0.77 0.65 -18.96
CA THR A 72 1.74 -0.11 -19.74
C THR A 72 1.87 -1.52 -19.20
N GLU A 73 1.99 -2.49 -20.10
CA GLU A 73 2.17 -3.88 -19.75
C GLU A 73 3.41 -4.06 -18.86
N VAL A 74 3.19 -4.71 -17.72
CA VAL A 74 4.23 -5.14 -16.78
C VAL A 74 3.89 -6.55 -16.32
N PRO A 75 4.88 -7.36 -15.91
CA PRO A 75 4.62 -8.69 -15.38
C PRO A 75 3.58 -8.64 -14.24
N PRO A 76 2.42 -9.31 -14.35
CA PRO A 76 1.36 -9.15 -13.34
C PRO A 76 1.79 -9.57 -11.93
N LEU A 77 2.63 -10.60 -11.83
CA LEU A 77 3.18 -11.07 -10.56
C LEU A 77 3.99 -10.00 -9.82
N PHE A 78 4.63 -9.09 -10.53
CA PHE A 78 5.36 -7.97 -9.90
C PHE A 78 4.40 -7.03 -9.17
N VAL A 79 3.24 -6.73 -9.78
CA VAL A 79 2.23 -5.87 -9.15
C VAL A 79 1.53 -6.61 -8.01
N ILE A 80 1.18 -7.88 -8.21
CA ILE A 80 0.55 -8.72 -7.17
C ILE A 80 1.45 -8.82 -5.93
N GLU A 81 2.73 -9.10 -6.10
CA GLU A 81 3.70 -9.16 -4.99
C GLU A 81 3.80 -7.82 -4.25
N PHE A 82 3.87 -6.71 -4.99
CA PHE A 82 3.88 -5.38 -4.39
C PHE A 82 2.61 -5.12 -3.55
N LEU A 83 1.43 -5.48 -4.04
CA LEU A 83 0.18 -5.33 -3.28
C LEU A 83 0.17 -6.17 -2.00
N HIS A 84 0.69 -7.39 -2.05
CA HIS A 84 0.85 -8.21 -0.85
C HIS A 84 1.82 -7.58 0.16
N ARG A 85 2.94 -7.00 -0.30
CA ARG A 85 3.89 -6.26 0.53
C ARG A 85 3.25 -5.03 1.19
N VAL A 86 2.38 -4.31 0.49
CA VAL A 86 1.61 -3.18 1.08
C VAL A 86 0.73 -3.68 2.22
N ALA A 87 -0.04 -4.74 2.01
CA ALA A 87 -0.89 -5.30 3.05
C ALA A 87 -0.10 -5.84 4.26
N ASP A 88 1.04 -6.51 4.02
CA ASP A 88 1.96 -6.94 5.08
C ASP A 88 2.51 -5.75 5.88
N THR A 89 2.84 -4.65 5.19
CA THR A 89 3.33 -3.43 5.84
C THR A 89 2.28 -2.82 6.75
N PHE A 90 1.03 -2.73 6.30
CA PHE A 90 -0.07 -2.26 7.16
C PHE A 90 -0.27 -3.15 8.37
N GLN A 91 -0.27 -4.47 8.18
CA GLN A 91 -0.36 -5.45 9.25
C GLN A 91 0.78 -5.29 10.28
N ASP A 92 2.00 -5.04 9.83
CA ASP A 92 3.19 -4.90 10.68
C ASP A 92 3.33 -3.52 11.36
N TYR A 93 2.69 -2.49 10.82
CA TYR A 93 2.63 -1.15 11.42
C TYR A 93 1.49 -0.98 12.40
N PHE A 94 0.32 -1.51 12.08
CA PHE A 94 -0.92 -1.25 12.82
C PHE A 94 -1.39 -2.46 13.62
N GLY A 95 -0.79 -3.62 13.44
CA GLY A 95 -1.19 -4.87 14.09
C GLY A 95 -2.39 -5.56 13.44
N GLU A 96 -3.04 -4.92 12.46
CA GLU A 96 -4.07 -5.48 11.60
C GLU A 96 -4.12 -4.73 10.26
N CYS A 97 -4.62 -5.40 9.21
CA CYS A 97 -4.92 -4.77 7.93
C CYS A 97 -6.45 -4.63 7.75
N SER A 98 -7.06 -3.68 8.47
CA SER A 98 -8.50 -3.42 8.46
C SER A 98 -8.82 -2.02 7.92
N GLU A 99 -10.06 -1.80 7.43
CA GLU A 99 -10.51 -0.47 7.01
C GLU A 99 -10.38 0.57 8.15
N ALA A 100 -10.74 0.17 9.37
CA ALA A 100 -10.65 1.03 10.55
C ALA A 100 -9.20 1.42 10.85
N ALA A 101 -8.28 0.45 10.92
CA ALA A 101 -6.87 0.71 11.19
C ALA A 101 -6.23 1.60 10.12
N ILE A 102 -6.57 1.40 8.85
CA ILE A 102 -6.06 2.21 7.73
C ILE A 102 -6.62 3.65 7.81
N LYS A 103 -7.91 3.82 8.09
CA LYS A 103 -8.54 5.14 8.24
C LYS A 103 -8.00 5.92 9.45
N ASP A 104 -7.82 5.25 10.58
CA ASP A 104 -7.29 5.85 11.81
C ASP A 104 -5.83 6.31 11.64
N ASN A 105 -5.09 5.71 10.71
CA ASN A 105 -3.67 5.99 10.46
C ASN A 105 -3.40 6.54 9.05
N VAL A 106 -4.38 7.21 8.43
CA VAL A 106 -4.34 7.60 7.01
C VAL A 106 -3.08 8.40 6.61
N VAL A 107 -2.57 9.26 7.50
CA VAL A 107 -1.35 10.04 7.25
C VAL A 107 -0.14 9.12 7.07
N ILE A 108 0.05 8.16 8.00
CA ILE A 108 1.15 7.20 7.96
C ILE A 108 0.98 6.28 6.76
N VAL A 109 -0.25 5.90 6.42
CA VAL A 109 -0.54 5.11 5.21
C VAL A 109 -0.05 5.82 3.95
N TYR A 110 -0.35 7.11 3.79
CA TYR A 110 0.14 7.88 2.65
C TYR A 110 1.65 8.03 2.63
N GLU A 111 2.29 8.29 3.79
CA GLU A 111 3.75 8.31 3.91
C GLU A 111 4.37 6.97 3.48
N LEU A 112 3.82 5.84 3.95
CA LEU A 112 4.28 4.51 3.59
C LEU A 112 4.13 4.24 2.10
N LEU A 113 2.98 4.56 1.52
CA LEU A 113 2.72 4.35 0.10
C LEU A 113 3.64 5.20 -0.79
N GLU A 114 4.05 6.40 -0.34
CA GLU A 114 5.03 7.23 -1.03
C GLU A 114 6.44 6.66 -0.95
N GLU A 115 6.85 6.12 0.20
CA GLU A 115 8.19 5.54 0.35
C GLU A 115 8.32 4.16 -0.32
N MET A 116 7.23 3.38 -0.32
CA MET A 116 7.23 2.03 -0.91
C MET A 116 7.28 2.05 -2.43
N LEU A 117 6.76 3.11 -3.07
CA LEU A 117 6.63 3.19 -4.52
C LEU A 117 6.95 4.60 -5.02
N ASP A 118 7.98 4.73 -5.85
CA ASP A 118 8.36 5.98 -6.50
C ASP A 118 8.08 5.92 -8.01
N ASN A 119 7.32 6.90 -8.51
CA ASN A 119 6.93 7.04 -9.91
C ASN A 119 6.38 5.74 -10.55
N GLY A 120 5.78 4.84 -9.75
CA GLY A 120 5.23 3.56 -10.21
C GLY A 120 6.20 2.36 -10.20
N PHE A 121 7.37 2.49 -9.57
CA PHE A 121 8.32 1.43 -9.30
C PHE A 121 8.48 1.20 -7.78
N PRO A 122 8.42 -0.05 -7.28
CA PRO A 122 8.72 -0.35 -5.88
C PRO A 122 10.16 0.03 -5.52
N LEU A 123 10.32 0.75 -4.41
CA LEU A 123 11.60 1.21 -3.90
C LEU A 123 11.94 0.52 -2.56
N ALA A 124 11.38 1.00 -1.45
CA ALA A 124 11.63 0.46 -0.12
C ALA A 124 10.44 -0.37 0.37
N THR A 125 10.54 -1.71 0.30
CA THR A 125 9.47 -2.62 0.75
C THR A 125 9.84 -3.42 2.01
N GLU A 126 11.04 -3.20 2.54
CA GLU A 126 11.53 -3.86 3.75
C GLU A 126 11.06 -3.13 5.00
N SER A 127 10.29 -3.83 5.85
CA SER A 127 9.72 -3.27 7.09
C SER A 127 10.77 -2.59 7.98
N ASN A 128 11.96 -3.18 8.12
CA ASN A 128 13.00 -2.61 8.99
C ASN A 128 13.47 -1.24 8.52
N ILE A 129 13.57 -1.04 7.20
CA ILE A 129 13.95 0.22 6.57
C ILE A 129 12.79 1.22 6.70
N LEU A 130 11.57 0.78 6.37
CA LEU A 130 10.38 1.61 6.48
C LEU A 130 10.20 2.13 7.91
N LYS A 131 10.37 1.29 8.94
CA LYS A 131 10.19 1.68 10.35
C LYS A 131 11.25 2.66 10.85
N GLU A 132 12.40 2.75 10.19
CA GLU A 132 13.42 3.76 10.44
C GLU A 132 13.08 5.10 9.78
N LEU A 133 12.51 5.07 8.57
CA LEU A 133 12.06 6.25 7.82
C LEU A 133 10.76 6.84 8.36
N ILE A 134 9.78 5.99 8.60
CA ILE A 134 8.42 6.33 8.99
C ILE A 134 8.12 5.55 10.26
N LYS A 135 8.14 6.24 11.39
CA LYS A 135 8.02 5.59 12.69
C LYS A 135 6.58 5.11 12.91
N PRO A 136 6.37 3.86 13.36
CA PRO A 136 5.04 3.36 13.68
C PRO A 136 4.31 4.23 14.71
N PRO A 137 2.97 4.31 14.63
CA PRO A 137 2.18 5.02 15.63
C PRO A 137 2.35 4.32 16.98
N THR A 138 2.67 5.09 18.03
CA THR A 138 2.68 4.62 19.42
C THR A 138 1.80 5.57 20.23
N ILE A 139 1.03 5.05 21.21
CA ILE A 139 0.09 5.84 22.03
C ILE A 139 0.78 7.07 22.67
N LEU A 140 2.00 6.91 23.17
CA LEU A 140 2.75 8.04 23.74
C LEU A 140 3.16 9.07 22.67
N ARG A 141 3.42 8.62 21.45
CA ARG A 141 3.91 9.45 20.36
C ARG A 141 2.80 10.23 19.67
N SER A 142 1.60 9.66 19.53
CA SER A 142 0.44 10.40 19.03
C SER A 142 0.15 11.61 19.92
N VAL A 143 0.17 11.42 21.24
CA VAL A 143 -0.01 12.51 22.21
C VAL A 143 1.11 13.54 22.13
N VAL A 144 2.38 13.12 22.01
CA VAL A 144 3.51 14.06 21.87
C VAL A 144 3.41 14.86 20.59
N ASN A 145 3.19 14.21 19.43
CA ASN A 145 3.09 14.90 18.14
C ASN A 145 1.94 15.92 18.11
N SER A 146 0.80 15.61 18.75
CA SER A 146 -0.31 16.57 18.87
C SER A 146 0.03 17.81 19.70
N ILE A 147 1.01 17.72 20.59
CA ILE A 147 1.43 18.84 21.46
C ILE A 147 2.61 19.61 20.85
N THR A 148 3.55 18.91 20.20
CA THR A 148 4.81 19.48 19.70
C THR A 148 4.79 19.82 18.21
N GLY A 149 3.81 19.34 17.44
CA GLY A 149 3.77 19.50 15.99
C GLY A 149 4.87 18.74 15.25
N SER A 150 5.46 17.72 15.87
CA SER A 150 6.55 16.93 15.27
C SER A 150 6.05 15.89 14.25
N SER A 151 6.85 15.64 13.21
CA SER A 151 6.57 14.67 12.15
C SER A 151 6.90 13.22 12.55
N ASN A 152 6.28 12.27 11.86
CA ASN A 152 6.61 10.83 11.96
C ASN A 152 7.80 10.42 11.10
N VAL A 153 8.20 11.27 10.15
CA VAL A 153 9.35 11.06 9.27
C VAL A 153 10.65 11.22 10.07
N GLY A 154 11.58 10.30 9.87
CA GLY A 154 12.91 10.33 10.50
C GLY A 154 13.83 11.37 9.87
N ASP A 155 14.64 12.04 10.70
CA ASP A 155 15.60 13.06 10.26
C ASP A 155 16.89 12.49 9.65
N THR A 156 17.07 11.16 9.70
CA THR A 156 18.29 10.47 9.27
C THR A 156 17.95 9.27 8.40
N LEU A 157 18.66 9.10 7.29
CA LEU A 157 18.48 7.95 6.40
C LEU A 157 18.85 6.63 7.10
N PRO A 158 18.07 5.56 6.90
CA PRO A 158 18.35 4.21 7.41
C PRO A 158 19.69 3.71 6.94
N THR A 159 20.44 3.09 7.85
CA THR A 159 21.75 2.50 7.51
C THR A 159 21.59 1.32 6.53
N GLY A 160 20.42 0.67 6.52
CA GLY A 160 20.09 -0.45 5.64
C GLY A 160 19.72 -0.07 4.20
N GLN A 161 19.34 1.19 3.92
CA GLN A 161 18.78 1.58 2.62
C GLN A 161 19.77 1.45 1.46
N LEU A 162 21.07 1.63 1.71
CA LEU A 162 22.14 1.44 0.72
C LEU A 162 22.93 0.14 0.94
N SER A 163 22.43 -0.75 1.79
CA SER A 163 23.08 -2.02 2.12
C SER A 163 22.65 -3.13 1.16
N ASN A 164 23.55 -4.08 0.89
CA ASN A 164 23.21 -5.33 0.20
C ASN A 164 22.42 -6.30 1.10
N ILE A 165 22.15 -5.94 2.35
CA ILE A 165 21.38 -6.70 3.34
C ILE A 165 20.23 -5.82 3.86
N PRO A 166 19.27 -5.43 3.00
CA PRO A 166 18.24 -4.44 3.34
C PRO A 166 17.24 -4.97 4.40
N TRP A 167 17.11 -6.29 4.55
CA TRP A 167 16.21 -6.91 5.52
C TRP A 167 16.70 -6.87 6.98
N ARG A 168 17.97 -6.52 7.24
CA ARG A 168 18.58 -6.61 8.58
C ARG A 168 19.08 -5.26 9.08
N ARG A 169 18.66 -4.87 10.29
CA ARG A 169 19.20 -3.69 10.98
C ARG A 169 20.67 -3.88 11.36
N ALA A 170 21.44 -2.80 11.21
CA ALA A 170 22.82 -2.76 11.69
C ALA A 170 22.86 -2.67 13.23
N GLY A 171 23.88 -3.28 13.85
CA GLY A 171 24.17 -3.07 15.27
C GLY A 171 23.22 -3.74 16.29
N VAL A 172 22.40 -4.71 15.88
CA VAL A 172 21.51 -5.47 16.79
C VAL A 172 22.34 -6.20 17.85
N LYS A 173 22.01 -6.00 19.14
CA LYS A 173 22.58 -6.71 20.30
C LYS A 173 21.46 -7.46 21.04
N TYR A 174 21.78 -8.64 21.56
CA TYR A 174 20.88 -9.49 22.36
C TYR A 174 21.39 -9.61 23.79
#